data_AF-A0A1S8CS86-F1
#
_entry.id   AF-A0A1S8CS86-F1
#
_cell.length_a   1.000
_cell.length_b   1.000
_cell.length_c   1.000
_cell.angle_alpha   90.00
_cell.angle_beta   90.00
_cell.angle_gamma   90.00
#
_symmetry.space_group_name_H-M   'P 1'
#
loop_
_entity.id
_entity.type
_entity.pdbx_description
1 polymer ?
#
loop_
_entity_poly.entity_id
_entity_poly.type
_entity_poly.pdbx_seq_one_letter_code
_entity_poly.pdbx_strand_id
1 'polypeptide(L)' 'MLTDKSFNVLAIIEVDDSSHTSKRVKEADAKRDAFASEAGYPTIRINDKHSLQEIRKKLKAVA' A
#
# COMPACT_ATOMS: atom_id res chain seq x y z
N MET A 1 -6.21 4.16 2.29
CA MET A 1 -5.74 3.81 3.65
C MET A 1 -6.72 2.87 4.30
N LEU A 2 -6.25 2.00 5.18
CA LEU A 2 -7.05 1.11 6.02
C LEU A 2 -6.98 1.60 7.46
N THR A 3 -8.14 1.68 8.13
CA THR A 3 -8.25 2.11 9.52
C THR A 3 -9.13 1.16 10.32
N ASP A 4 -8.99 1.18 11.64
CA ASP A 4 -10.01 0.63 12.52
C ASP A 4 -11.22 1.59 12.65
N LYS A 5 -12.19 1.23 13.51
CA LYS A 5 -13.39 2.04 13.76
C LYS A 5 -13.11 3.33 14.55
N SER A 6 -11.95 3.41 15.19
CA SER A 6 -11.49 4.58 15.94
C SER A 6 -10.59 5.48 15.09
N PHE A 7 -10.47 5.20 13.79
CA PHE A 7 -9.62 5.91 12.82
C PHE A 7 -8.12 5.78 13.09
N ASN A 8 -7.68 4.78 13.86
CA ASN A 8 -6.26 4.43 13.92
C ASN A 8 -5.83 3.83 12.58
N VAL A 9 -4.71 4.30 12.05
CA VAL A 9 -4.19 3.83 10.76
C VAL A 9 -3.57 2.45 10.96
N LEU A 10 -4.09 1.46 10.21
CA LEU A 10 -3.60 0.07 10.24
C LEU A 10 -2.65 -0.22 9.07
N ALA A 11 -2.94 0.35 7.90
CA ALA A 11 -2.10 0.20 6.72
C ALA A 11 -2.31 1.32 5.71
N ILE A 12 -1.26 1.64 4.96
CA ILE A 12 -1.35 2.45 3.74
C ILE A 12 -1.71 1.52 2.59
N ILE A 13 -2.69 1.92 1.77
CA ILE A 13 -3.05 1.17 0.56
C ILE A 13 -2.63 2.03 -0.62
N GLU A 14 -1.79 1.47 -1.48
CA GLU A 14 -1.39 2.10 -2.73
C GLU A 14 -1.94 1.29 -3.90
N VAL A 15 -2.68 1.98 -4.77
CA VAL A 15 -3.17 1.40 -6.03
C VAL A 15 -2.18 1.81 -7.11
N ASP A 16 -1.37 0.86 -7.54
CA ASP A 16 -0.34 1.04 -8.55
C ASP A 16 -0.88 0.57 -9.90
N ASP A 17 -0.76 1.42 -10.92
CA ASP A 17 -1.06 1.05 -12.30
C ASP A 17 0.27 0.89 -13.05
N SER A 18 0.39 -0.23 -13.76
CA SER A 18 1.60 -0.71 -14.45
C SER A 18 2.19 0.27 -15.48
N SER A 19 1.50 1.37 -15.77
CA SER A 19 1.95 2.50 -16.58
C SER A 19 3.09 3.33 -15.94
N HIS A 20 3.32 3.23 -14.62
CA HIS A 20 4.29 4.04 -13.87
C HIS A 20 5.73 3.48 -13.87
N THR A 21 6.34 3.35 -15.06
CA THR A 21 7.66 2.70 -15.18
C THR A 21 8.86 3.63 -15.11
N SER A 22 8.66 4.96 -15.12
CA SER A 22 9.76 5.92 -15.12
C SER A 22 10.59 5.86 -13.83
N LYS A 23 11.92 6.05 -13.94
CA LYS A 23 12.84 6.06 -12.78
C LYS A 23 12.41 7.07 -11.70
N ARG A 24 11.93 8.24 -12.12
CA ARG A 24 11.48 9.31 -11.22
C ARG A 24 10.28 8.89 -10.38
N VAL A 25 9.35 8.12 -10.95
CA VAL A 25 8.19 7.62 -10.20
C VAL A 25 8.65 6.57 -9.18
N LYS A 26 9.49 5.62 -9.59
CA LYS A 26 10.05 4.61 -8.66
C LYS A 26 10.81 5.21 -7.47
N GLU A 27 11.56 6.29 -7.70
CA GLU A 27 12.25 7.01 -6.63
C GLU A 27 11.28 7.73 -5.69
N ALA A 28 10.17 8.28 -6.22
CA ALA A 28 9.13 8.88 -5.42
C ALA A 28 8.37 7.83 -4.58
N ASP A 29 8.10 6.66 -5.16
CA ASP A 29 7.47 5.51 -4.48
C ASP A 29 8.36 5.03 -3.33
N ALA A 30 9.65 4.84 -3.59
CA ALA A 30 10.60 4.41 -2.58
C ALA A 30 10.69 5.40 -1.40
N LYS A 31 10.65 6.71 -1.66
CA LYS A 31 10.61 7.73 -0.61
C LYS A 31 9.33 7.67 0.22
N ARG A 32 8.18 7.45 -0.43
CA ARG A 32 6.88 7.32 0.26
C ARG A 32 6.84 6.05 1.11
N ASP A 33 7.33 4.94 0.58
CA ASP A 33 7.42 3.66 1.29
C ASP A 33 8.35 3.76 2.50
N ALA A 34 9.50 4.41 2.35
CA ALA A 34 10.43 4.65 3.47
C ALA A 34 9.77 5.46 4.58
N PHE A 35 9.06 6.54 4.22
CA PHE A 35 8.35 7.39 5.20
C PHE A 35 7.24 6.62 5.93
N ALA A 36 6.44 5.83 5.20
CA ALA A 36 5.38 5.01 5.80
C ALA A 36 5.96 3.94 6.74
N SER A 37 7.04 3.28 6.32
CA SER A 37 7.75 2.28 7.12
C SER A 37 8.38 2.88 8.37
N GLU A 38 8.97 4.07 8.29
CA GLU A 38 9.54 4.78 9.44
C GLU A 38 8.45 5.14 10.47
N ALA A 39 7.28 5.53 9.99
CA ALA A 39 6.11 5.78 10.83
C ALA A 39 5.45 4.50 11.38
N GLY A 40 5.96 3.31 11.06
CA GLY A 40 5.46 2.02 11.53
C GLY A 40 4.20 1.53 10.82
N TYR A 41 3.82 2.14 9.70
CA TYR A 41 2.63 1.74 8.93
C TYR A 41 3.02 0.80 7.79
N PRO A 42 2.44 -0.41 7.72
CA PRO A 42 2.65 -1.29 6.58
C PRO A 42 1.99 -0.73 5.32
N THR A 43 2.68 -0.80 4.19
CA THR A 43 2.14 -0.45 2.87
C THR A 43 1.69 -1.71 2.12
N ILE A 44 0.42 -1.73 1.68
CA ILE A 44 -0.14 -2.75 0.81
C ILE A 44 -0.28 -2.16 -0.60
N ARG A 45 0.53 -2.67 -1.53
CA ARG A 45 0.40 -2.33 -2.95
C ARG A 45 -0.55 -3.29 -3.66
N ILE A 46 -1.52 -2.73 -4.36
CA ILE A 46 -2.54 -3.43 -5.16
C ILE A 46 -2.43 -2.91 -6.59
N ASN A 47 -2.56 -3.81 -7.56
CA ASN A 47 -2.66 -3.46 -8.97
C ASN A 47 -3.71 -4.34 -9.65
N ASP A 48 -3.95 -4.08 -10.93
CA ASP A 48 -4.89 -4.78 -11.80
C ASP A 48 -4.68 -6.30 -11.91
N LYS A 49 -3.48 -6.79 -11.57
CA LYS A 49 -3.13 -8.21 -11.58
C LYS A 49 -3.60 -8.97 -10.33
N HIS A 50 -3.98 -8.27 -9.27
CA HIS A 50 -4.45 -8.91 -8.04
C HIS A 50 -5.95 -9.20 -8.11
N SER A 51 -6.31 -10.46 -7.86
CA SER A 51 -7.70 -10.85 -7.69
C SER A 51 -8.30 -10.29 -6.39
N LEU A 52 -9.63 -10.21 -6.32
CA LEU A 52 -10.35 -9.81 -5.11
C LEU A 52 -10.01 -10.70 -3.91
N GLN A 53 -9.73 -11.99 -4.12
CA GLN A 53 -9.33 -12.89 -3.05
C GLN A 53 -7.95 -12.57 -2.50
N GLU A 54 -6.98 -12.26 -3.36
CA GLU A 54 -5.63 -11.86 -2.94
C GLU A 54 -5.65 -10.53 -2.18
N ILE A 55 -6.44 -9.56 -2.65
CA ILE A 55 -6.64 -8.29 -1.96
C ILE A 55 -7.22 -8.55 -0.55
N ARG A 56 -8.28 -9.35 -0.45
CA ARG A 56 -8.88 -9.71 0.85
C ARG A 56 -7.89 -10.39 1.79
N LYS A 57 -7.04 -11.28 1.28
CA LYS A 57 -6.01 -11.96 2.08
C LYS A 57 -4.98 -10.97 2.61
N LYS A 58 -4.53 -10.02 1.78
CA LYS A 58 -3.59 -8.96 2.19
C LYS A 58 -4.20 -8.05 3.26
N LEU A 59 -5.46 -7.63 3.08
CA LEU A 59 -6.16 -6.79 4.05
C LEU A 59 -6.36 -7.48 5.41
N LYS A 60 -6.65 -8.79 5.43
CA LYS A 60 -6.76 -9.56 6.68
C LYS A 60 -5.44 -9.78 7.41
N ALA A 61 -4.29 -9.62 6.75
CA ALA A 61 -2.99 -9.81 7.39
C ALA A 61 -2.55 -8.58 8.21
N VAL A 62 -3.21 -7.43 8.00
CA VAL A 62 -2.86 -6.14 8.65
C VAL A 62 -3.97 -5.58 9.54
N ALA A 63 -5.11 -6.27 9.60
CA ALA A 63 -6.27 -5.92 10.43
C ALA A 63 -6.40 -6.93 11.57
#